data_AF-A0A1G0MX91-F1
#
_entry.id   AF-A0A1G0MX91-F1
#
_cell.length_a   1.000
_cell.length_b   1.000
_cell.length_c   1.000
_cell.angle_alpha   90.00
_cell.angle_beta   90.00
_cell.angle_gamma   90.00
#
_symmetry.space_group_name_H-M   'P 1'
#
loop_
_entity.id
_entity.type
_entity.pdbx_description
1 polymer ?
#
loop_
_entity_poly.entity_id
_entity_poly.type
_entity_poly.pdbx_seq_one_letter_code
_entity_poly.pdbx_strand_id
1 'polypeptide(L)' 'AIALTLAVAAVYFGFIALIAFQKELMGTLLTRGLSIGILLGALVIVLSWLLTWGYVRWANTHYDARLEELRKEGD' A
#
# COMPACT_ATOMS: atom_id res chain seq x y z
N ALA A 1 -5.20 2.90 13.33
CA ALA A 1 -4.39 1.66 13.17
C ALA A 1 -5.07 0.62 12.28
N ILE A 2 -6.28 0.15 12.61
CA ILE A 2 -6.97 -0.95 11.90
C ILE A 2 -7.17 -0.67 10.39
N ALA A 3 -7.50 0.56 10.00
CA ALA A 3 -7.70 0.93 8.59
C ALA A 3 -6.44 0.76 7.72
N LEU A 4 -5.26 1.05 8.26
CA LEU A 4 -3.98 0.88 7.56
C LEU A 4 -3.59 -0.59 7.45
N THR A 5 -3.81 -1.36 8.53
CA THR A 5 -3.64 -2.82 8.50
C THR A 5 -4.55 -3.47 7.46
N LEU A 6 -5.83 -3.06 7.40
CA LEU A 6 -6.79 -3.53 6.40
C LEU A 6 -6.38 -3.11 4.98
N ALA A 7 -5.86 -1.89 4.79
CA ALA A 7 -5.41 -1.43 3.48
C ALA A 7 -4.20 -2.23 2.97
N VAL A 8 -3.20 -2.48 3.83
CA VAL A 8 -2.04 -3.31 3.48
C VAL A 8 -2.47 -4.75 3.20
N ALA A 9 -3.34 -5.32 4.04
CA ALA A 9 -3.89 -6.65 3.83
C ALA A 9 -4.65 -6.75 2.50
N ALA A 10 -5.50 -5.77 2.19
CA ALA A 10 -6.26 -5.74 0.95
C ALA A 10 -5.35 -5.69 -0.29
N VAL A 11 -4.31 -4.86 -0.28
CA VAL A 11 -3.35 -4.81 -1.39
C VAL A 11 -2.55 -6.10 -1.51
N TYR A 12 -2.09 -6.66 -0.40
CA TYR A 12 -1.31 -7.90 -0.38
C TYR A 12 -2.13 -9.11 -0.86
N PHE A 13 -3.28 -9.38 -0.23
CA PHE A 13 -4.14 -10.49 -0.59
C PHE A 13 -4.81 -10.29 -1.96
N GLY A 14 -5.15 -9.06 -2.32
CA GLY A 14 -5.69 -8.73 -3.65
C GLY A 14 -4.69 -9.04 -4.76
N PHE A 15 -3.42 -8.65 -4.59
CA PHE A 15 -2.38 -8.96 -5.57
C PHE A 15 -2.09 -10.46 -5.68
N ILE A 16 -2.01 -11.16 -4.53
CA ILE A 16 -1.81 -12.61 -4.52
C ILE A 16 -2.99 -13.33 -5.18
N ALA A 17 -4.22 -12.92 -4.91
CA ALA A 17 -5.41 -13.49 -5.56
C ALA A 17 -5.36 -13.28 -7.08
N LEU A 18 -5.00 -12.09 -7.55
CA LEU A 18 -4.81 -11.82 -8.99
C LEU A 18 -3.77 -12.75 -9.61
N ILE A 19 -2.62 -12.95 -8.97
CA ILE A 19 -1.59 -13.88 -9.44
C ILE A 19 -2.09 -15.33 -9.43
N ALA A 20 -2.84 -15.72 -8.41
CA ALA A 20 -3.29 -17.10 -8.22
C ALA A 20 -4.41 -17.51 -9.19
N PHE A 21 -5.40 -16.65 -9.39
CA PHE A 21 -6.62 -16.96 -10.16
C PHE A 21 -6.54 -16.54 -11.63
N GLN A 22 -5.71 -15.54 -11.99
CA GLN A 22 -5.66 -14.97 -13.34
C GLN A 22 -4.27 -15.13 -13.99
N LYS A 23 -3.70 -16.35 -13.92
CA LYS A 23 -2.37 -16.66 -14.47
C LYS A 23 -2.26 -16.43 -15.99
N GLU A 24 -3.29 -16.76 -16.77
CA GLU A 24 -3.26 -16.54 -18.23
C GLU A 24 -3.22 -15.05 -18.58
N LEU A 25 -3.99 -14.21 -17.88
CA LEU A 25 -3.90 -12.76 -18.02
C LEU A 25 -2.52 -12.25 -17.61
N MET A 26 -1.96 -12.72 -16.48
CA MET A 26 -0.63 -12.34 -16.01
C MET A 26 0.49 -12.68 -17.01
N GLY A 27 0.34 -13.77 -17.76
CA GLY A 27 1.28 -14.20 -18.80
C GLY A 27 1.09 -13.49 -20.15
N THR A 28 -0.02 -12.76 -20.34
CA THR A 28 -0.32 -12.07 -21.60
C THR A 28 0.70 -10.96 -21.84
N LEU A 29 1.35 -10.99 -22.99
CA LEU A 29 2.34 -10.00 -23.41
C LEU A 29 1.65 -8.75 -23.96
N LEU A 30 1.94 -7.58 -23.39
CA LEU A 30 1.54 -6.28 -23.95
C LEU A 30 2.49 -5.82 -25.06
N THR A 31 3.78 -6.06 -24.87
CA THR A 31 4.84 -5.78 -25.87
C THR A 31 5.97 -6.80 -25.73
N ARG A 32 6.96 -6.77 -26.62
CA ARG A 32 8.14 -7.65 -26.55
C ARG A 32 8.81 -7.50 -25.17
N GLY A 33 8.69 -8.54 -24.34
CA GLY A 33 9.31 -8.60 -23.01
C GLY A 33 8.50 -7.99 -21.86
N LEU A 34 7.33 -7.37 -22.12
CA LEU A 34 6.46 -6.83 -21.07
C LEU A 34 5.15 -7.62 -21.01
N SER A 35 4.94 -8.36 -19.93
CA SER A 35 3.65 -8.97 -19.64
C SER A 35 2.78 -8.07 -18.75
N ILE A 36 1.47 -8.31 -18.78
CA ILE A 36 0.51 -7.71 -17.83
C ILE A 36 0.97 -7.95 -16.39
N GLY A 37 1.52 -9.13 -16.09
CA GLY A 37 2.02 -9.43 -14.75
C GLY A 37 3.20 -8.56 -14.31
N ILE A 38 4.14 -8.26 -15.21
CA ILE A 38 5.25 -7.34 -14.92
C ILE A 38 4.71 -5.93 -14.65
N LEU A 39 3.77 -5.46 -15.49
CA LEU A 39 3.15 -4.15 -15.32
C LEU A 39 2.38 -4.05 -13.99
N LEU A 40 1.57 -5.06 -13.65
CA LEU A 40 0.85 -5.13 -12.39
C LEU A 40 1.78 -5.23 -11.19
N GLY A 41 2.87 -5.99 -11.29
CA GLY A 41 3.89 -6.06 -10.24
C GLY A 41 4.53 -4.70 -9.97
N ALA A 42 4.89 -3.96 -11.02
CA ALA A 42 5.39 -2.60 -10.89
C ALA A 42 4.35 -1.67 -10.24
N LEU A 43 3.08 -1.78 -10.63
CA LEU A 43 1.99 -1.00 -10.03
C LEU A 43 1.84 -1.29 -8.53
N VAL A 44 1.97 -2.55 -8.11
CA VAL A 44 1.90 -2.92 -6.69
C VAL A 44 3.07 -2.38 -5.89
N ILE A 45 4.27 -2.33 -6.45
CA ILE A 45 5.42 -1.68 -5.79
C ILE A 45 5.13 -0.20 -5.55
N VAL A 46 4.61 0.51 -6.56
CA VAL A 46 4.24 1.92 -6.46
C VAL A 46 3.15 2.11 -5.39
N LEU A 47 2.11 1.27 -5.40
CA LEU A 47 1.04 1.30 -4.40
C LEU A 47 1.56 1.03 -2.98
N SER A 48 2.51 0.12 -2.83
CA SER A 48 3.15 -0.16 -1.55
C SER A 48 3.85 1.08 -1.00
N TRP A 49 4.63 1.78 -1.82
CA TRP A 49 5.26 3.04 -1.42
C TRP A 49 4.25 4.13 -1.07
N LEU A 50 3.19 4.28 -1.87
CA LEU A 50 2.13 5.26 -1.59
C LEU A 50 1.40 4.96 -0.26
N LEU A 51 1.12 3.69 0.01
CA LEU A 51 0.54 3.27 1.28
C LEU A 51 1.48 3.52 2.45
N THR A 52 2.77 3.23 2.30
CA THR A 52 3.78 3.56 3.33
C THR A 52 3.85 5.07 3.57
N TRP A 53 3.82 5.89 2.52
CA TRP A 53 3.83 7.33 2.66
C TRP A 53 2.55 7.85 3.35
N GLY A 54 1.39 7.32 2.95
CA GLY A 54 0.10 7.60 3.61
C GLY A 54 0.09 7.17 5.07
N TYR A 55 0.68 6.01 5.39
CA TYR A 55 0.89 5.53 6.75
C TYR A 55 1.73 6.50 7.56
N VAL A 56 2.91 6.88 7.06
CA VAL A 56 3.84 7.79 7.76
C VAL A 56 3.18 9.14 7.99
N ARG A 57 2.47 9.68 6.99
CA ARG A 57 1.74 10.95 7.13
C ARG A 57 0.64 10.84 8.19
N TRP A 58 -0.18 9.79 8.16
CA TRP A 58 -1.21 9.56 9.16
C TRP A 58 -0.62 9.40 10.57
N ALA A 59 0.43 8.60 10.71
CA ALA A 59 1.10 8.36 11.97
C ALA A 59 1.66 9.66 12.55
N ASN A 60 2.30 10.49 11.74
CA ASN A 60 2.83 11.79 12.15
C ASN A 60 1.69 12.72 12.62
N THR A 61 0.60 12.82 11.87
CA THR A 61 -0.55 13.67 12.26
C THR A 61 -1.29 13.16 13.50
N HIS A 62 -1.32 11.85 13.74
CA HIS A 62 -1.98 11.28 14.92
C HIS A 62 -1.10 11.38 16.18
N TYR A 63 0.22 11.35 16.03
CA TYR A 63 1.16 11.58 17.13
C TYR A 63 1.24 13.05 17.54
N ASP A 64 1.19 13.99 16.58
CA ASP A 64 1.22 15.43 16.88
C ASP A 64 0.04 15.87 17.78
N ALA A 65 -1.16 15.31 17.56
CA ALA A 65 -2.32 15.59 18.41
C ALA A 65 -2.11 15.20 19.89
N ARG A 66 -1.30 14.17 20.17
CA ARG A 66 -0.99 13.72 21.53
C ARG A 66 0.16 14.48 22.16
N LEU A 67 1.07 15.03 21.34
CA LEU A 67 2.17 15.88 21.81
C LEU A 67 1.67 17.26 22.22
N GLU A 68 0.66 17.78 21.52
CA GLU A 68 0.09 19.11 21.80
C GLU A 68 -0.69 19.14 23.12
N GLU A 69 -1.32 18.04 23.51
CA GLU A 69 -1.98 17.88 24.81
C GLU A 69 -0.97 17.86 25.97
N LEU A 70 0.13 17.11 25.85
CA LEU A 70 1.18 17.04 26.88
C LEU A 70 1.95 18.37 27.04
N ARG A 71 2.08 19.15 25.97
CA ARG A 71 2.76 20.45 26.01
C ARG A 71 1.92 21.55 26.68
N LYS A 72 0.59 21.40 26.71
CA LYS A 72 -0.34 22.33 27.39
C LYS A 72 -0.48 22.09 28.89
N GLU A 73 -0.14 20.91 29.40
CA GLU A 73 -0.13 20.63 30.85
C GLU A 73 1.16 21.12 31.55
N GLY A 74 2.19 21.50 30.79
CA GLY A 74 3.48 21.95 31.32
C GLY A 74 3.68 23.48 31.39
N ASP A 75 2.72 24.28 30.92
CA ASP A 75 2.64 25.75 31.06
C ASP A 75 1.53 26.13 32.05
#